data_AF-A0A730F6G2-F1
#
_entry.id   AF-A0A730F6G2-F1
#
_cell.length_a   1.000
_cell.length_b   1.000
_cell.length_c   1.000
_cell.angle_alpha   90.00
_cell.angle_beta   90.00
_cell.angle_gamma   90.00
#
_symmetry.space_group_name_H-M   'P 1'
#
loop_
_entity.id
_entity.type
_entity.pdbx_description
1 polymer ?
#
loop_
_entity_poly.entity_id
_entity_poly.type
_entity_poly.pdbx_seq_one_letter_code
_entity_poly.pdbx_strand_id
1 'polypeptide(L)'
;MQFKISTTDFDFIVNNISELSLIEKLTESKKHGEYNAKGKYPTGKYIIDLSTDEVNSIIEQLSNSLLSFGVDQNGEINSIGMRIESIIDIFI
;
A
#
# COMPACT_ATOMS: atom_id res chain seq x y z
N MET A 1 6.41 -12.80 -0.46
CA MET A 1 7.06 -11.72 -1.23
C MET A 1 7.33 -10.58 -0.27
N GLN A 2 8.51 -9.97 -0.34
CA GLN A 2 8.91 -8.92 0.59
C GLN A 2 8.85 -7.55 -0.08
N PHE A 3 8.17 -6.60 0.55
CA PHE A 3 8.00 -5.24 0.04
C PHE A 3 8.53 -4.21 1.03
N LYS A 4 8.98 -3.07 0.50
CA LYS A 4 9.40 -1.91 1.30
C LYS A 4 8.43 -0.76 1.03
N ILE A 5 7.58 -0.46 2.01
CA ILE A 5 6.48 0.48 1.86
C ILE A 5 6.74 1.70 2.75
N SER A 6 6.54 2.92 2.25
CA SER A 6 6.69 4.12 3.07
C SER A 6 5.53 4.26 4.07
N THR A 7 5.73 4.98 5.19
CA THR A 7 4.64 5.26 6.16
C THR A 7 3.38 5.80 5.48
N THR A 8 3.56 6.71 4.53
CA THR A 8 2.45 7.39 3.85
C THR A 8 1.67 6.45 2.93
N ASP A 9 2.36 5.55 2.23
CA ASP A 9 1.71 4.57 1.36
C ASP A 9 1.02 3.50 2.21
N PHE A 10 1.64 3.15 3.34
CA PHE A 10 1.06 2.26 4.33
C PHE A 10 -0.31 2.72 4.82
N ASP A 11 -0.38 3.97 5.30
CA ASP A 11 -1.61 4.57 5.79
C ASP A 11 -2.65 4.70 4.68
N PHE A 12 -2.20 4.95 3.45
CA PHE A 12 -3.09 4.99 2.30
C PHE A 12 -3.69 3.62 1.99
N ILE A 13 -2.87 2.55 1.96
CA ILE A 13 -3.33 1.18 1.71
C ILE A 13 -4.36 0.79 2.78
N VAL A 14 -4.03 0.95 4.07
CA VAL A 14 -4.91 0.59 5.19
C VAL A 14 -6.27 1.30 5.11
N ASN A 15 -6.31 2.56 4.62
CA ASN A 15 -7.55 3.30 4.45
C ASN A 15 -8.36 2.90 3.20
N ASN A 16 -7.78 2.17 2.25
CA ASN A 16 -8.41 1.78 0.98
C ASN A 16 -8.70 0.28 0.87
N ILE A 17 -8.27 -0.52 1.85
CA ILE A 17 -8.63 -1.94 1.94
C ILE A 17 -9.66 -2.15 3.04
N SER A 18 -10.42 -3.22 2.91
CA SER A 18 -11.51 -3.60 3.84
C SER A 18 -11.25 -4.93 4.55
N GLU A 19 -10.24 -5.68 4.10
CA GLU A 19 -9.92 -6.99 4.66
C GLU A 19 -9.17 -6.85 6.00
N LEU A 20 -9.83 -7.26 7.09
CA LEU A 20 -9.31 -7.07 8.45
C LEU A 20 -7.96 -7.77 8.69
N SER A 21 -7.79 -9.00 8.20
CA SER A 21 -6.54 -9.77 8.29
C SER A 21 -5.36 -9.01 7.69
N LEU A 22 -5.55 -8.42 6.50
CA LEU A 22 -4.53 -7.61 5.85
C LEU A 22 -4.23 -6.34 6.65
N ILE A 23 -5.27 -5.66 7.14
CA ILE A 23 -5.12 -4.45 7.97
C ILE A 23 -4.31 -4.75 9.23
N GLU A 24 -4.61 -5.85 9.93
CA GLU A 24 -3.90 -6.26 11.14
C GLU A 24 -2.43 -6.56 10.85
N LYS A 25 -2.16 -7.36 9.82
CA LYS A 25 -0.80 -7.71 9.39
C LYS A 25 0.01 -6.50 8.94
N LEU A 26 -0.63 -5.59 8.21
CA LEU A 26 -0.04 -4.31 7.85
C LEU A 26 0.29 -3.54 9.15
N THR A 27 -0.68 -3.32 10.02
CA THR A 27 -0.48 -2.55 11.26
C THR A 27 0.65 -3.14 12.14
N GLU A 28 0.77 -4.47 12.21
CA GLU A 28 1.88 -5.15 12.89
C GLU A 28 3.23 -4.87 12.22
N SER A 29 3.29 -4.95 10.89
CA SER A 29 4.50 -4.64 10.12
C SER A 29 4.93 -3.17 10.28
N LYS A 30 3.99 -2.24 10.45
CA LYS A 30 4.30 -0.84 10.77
C LYS A 30 4.90 -0.67 12.17
N LYS A 31 4.54 -1.53 13.14
CA LYS A 31 5.09 -1.47 14.51
C LYS A 31 6.48 -2.09 14.62
N HIS A 32 6.74 -3.16 13.86
CA HIS A 32 7.94 -4.00 14.07
C HIS A 32 8.86 -4.10 12.86
N GLY A 33 8.39 -3.73 11.67
CA GLY A 33 9.10 -3.90 10.41
C GLY A 33 9.87 -2.68 9.94
N GLU A 34 10.16 -1.68 10.79
CA GLU A 34 10.85 -0.47 10.34
C GLU A 34 12.24 -0.80 9.76
N TYR A 35 12.43 -0.39 8.50
CA TYR A 35 13.70 -0.53 7.82
C TYR A 35 14.68 0.54 8.31
N ASN A 36 15.72 0.08 8.99
CA ASN A 36 16.82 0.91 9.43
C ASN A 36 17.97 0.88 8.40
N ALA A 37 18.27 2.02 7.78
CA ALA A 37 19.43 2.15 6.91
C ALA A 37 20.72 1.94 7.73
N LYS A 38 21.59 1.04 7.26
CA LYS A 38 22.82 0.61 7.97
C LYS A 38 22.55 0.13 9.41
N GLY A 39 21.32 -0.33 9.71
CA GLY A 39 20.90 -0.77 11.03
C GLY A 39 20.86 0.33 12.10
N LYS A 40 20.90 1.61 11.71
CA LYS A 40 21.01 2.73 12.66
C LYS A 40 20.01 3.86 12.43
N TYR A 41 19.60 4.09 11.19
CA TYR A 41 18.80 5.27 10.86
C TYR A 41 17.41 4.85 10.40
N PRO A 42 16.34 5.27 11.11
CA PRO A 42 14.97 5.02 10.67
C PRO A 42 14.77 5.69 9.31
N THR A 43 14.14 4.96 8.38
CA THR A 43 13.92 5.46 7.02
C THR A 43 12.47 5.86 6.76
N GLY A 44 11.56 5.62 7.71
CA GLY A 44 10.12 5.75 7.47
C GLY A 44 9.60 4.76 6.41
N LYS A 45 10.35 3.69 6.14
CA LYS A 45 9.92 2.58 5.29
C LYS A 45 9.81 1.33 6.14
N TYR A 46 8.82 0.51 5.85
CA TYR A 46 8.53 -0.71 6.59
C TYR A 46 8.63 -1.89 5.64
N ILE A 47 9.26 -2.95 6.14
CA ILE A 47 9.33 -4.24 5.46
C ILE A 47 8.07 -5.01 5.81
N ILE A 48 7.39 -5.50 4.78
CA ILE A 48 6.25 -6.41 4.93
C ILE A 48 6.42 -7.63 4.05
N ASP A 49 6.08 -8.79 4.59
CA ASP A 49 6.02 -10.05 3.87
C ASP A 49 4.56 -10.40 3.55
N LEU A 50 4.21 -10.43 2.27
CA LEU A 50 2.89 -10.75 1.77
C LEU A 50 2.90 -12.02 0.91
N SER A 51 1.85 -12.83 1.00
CA SER A 51 1.60 -13.93 0.06
C SER A 51 1.13 -13.38 -1.28
N THR A 52 1.17 -14.21 -2.32
CA THR A 52 0.64 -13.83 -3.64
C THR A 52 -0.85 -13.48 -3.59
N ASP A 53 -1.63 -14.22 -2.81
CA ASP A 53 -3.07 -13.98 -2.66
C ASP A 53 -3.34 -12.65 -1.94
N GLU A 54 -2.56 -12.33 -0.92
CA GLU A 54 -2.63 -11.05 -0.21
C GLU A 54 -2.27 -9.88 -1.12
N VAL A 55 -1.22 -10.02 -1.95
CA VAL A 55 -0.85 -9.02 -2.94
C VAL A 55 -1.97 -8.80 -3.96
N ASN A 56 -2.53 -9.89 -4.49
CA ASN A 56 -3.64 -9.81 -5.45
C ASN A 56 -4.86 -9.12 -4.84
N SER A 57 -5.20 -9.44 -3.58
CA SER A 57 -6.31 -8.79 -2.84
C SER A 57 -6.09 -7.29 -2.68
N ILE A 58 -4.87 -6.86 -2.34
CA ILE A 58 -4.52 -5.43 -2.24
C ILE A 58 -4.65 -4.74 -3.59
N ILE A 59 -4.08 -5.31 -4.65
CA ILE A 59 -4.13 -4.73 -6.01
C ILE A 59 -5.58 -4.63 -6.49
N GLU A 60 -6.40 -5.65 -6.27
CA GLU A 60 -7.82 -5.64 -6.65
C GLU A 60 -8.59 -4.52 -5.94
N GLN A 61 -8.43 -4.40 -4.62
CA GLN A 61 -9.11 -3.37 -3.83
C GLN A 61 -8.66 -1.95 -4.21
N LEU A 62 -7.36 -1.76 -4.42
CA LEU A 62 -6.81 -0.49 -4.91
C LEU A 62 -7.32 -0.15 -6.32
N SER A 63 -7.38 -1.13 -7.22
CA SER A 63 -7.91 -0.95 -8.58
C SER A 63 -9.39 -0.56 -8.55
N ASN A 64 -10.18 -1.16 -7.65
CA ASN A 64 -11.57 -0.77 -7.44
C ASN A 64 -11.70 0.67 -6.91
N SER A 65 -10.79 1.10 -6.01
CA SER A 65 -10.72 2.48 -5.55
C SER A 65 -10.30 3.46 -6.66
N LEU A 66 -9.40 3.07 -7.56
CA LEU A 66 -9.01 3.87 -8.73
C LEU A 66 -10.23 4.15 -9.61
N LEU A 67 -11.03 3.13 -9.91
CA LEU A 67 -12.24 3.26 -10.71
C LEU A 67 -13.32 4.11 -10.02
N SER A 68 -13.38 4.07 -8.69
CA SER A 68 -14.42 4.76 -7.92
C SER A 68 -14.10 6.22 -7.61
N PHE A 69 -12.83 6.52 -7.33
CA PHE A 69 -12.39 7.82 -6.78
C PHE A 69 -11.18 8.42 -7.49
N GLY A 70 -10.47 7.62 -8.30
CA GLY A 70 -9.22 8.03 -8.94
C GLY A 70 -9.39 8.64 -10.33
N VAL A 71 -10.61 8.63 -10.87
CA VAL A 71 -10.95 9.23 -12.17
C VAL A 71 -11.92 10.39 -11.94
N ASP A 72 -11.69 11.51 -12.62
CA ASP A 72 -12.57 12.68 -12.56
C ASP A 72 -13.76 12.58 -13.54
N GLN A 73 -14.60 13.61 -13.54
CA GLN A 73 -15.78 13.69 -14.42
C GLN A 73 -15.46 13.72 -15.92
N ASN A 74 -14.21 14.02 -16.31
CA ASN A 74 -13.75 14.04 -17.69
C ASN A 74 -13.16 12.69 -18.12
N GLY A 75 -13.07 11.71 -17.21
CA GLY A 75 -12.40 10.44 -17.46
C GLY A 75 -10.88 10.51 -17.29
N GLU A 76 -10.35 11.59 -16.72
CA GLU A 76 -8.91 11.75 -16.48
C GLU A 76 -8.52 11.27 -15.08
N ILE A 77 -7.31 10.69 -14.98
CA ILE A 77 -6.77 10.26 -13.69
C ILE A 77 -6.44 11.49 -12.84
N ASN A 78 -7.04 11.57 -11.65
CA ASN A 78 -6.82 12.65 -10.71
C ASN A 78 -5.64 12.34 -9.75
N SER A 79 -5.36 13.24 -8.80
CA SER A 79 -4.26 13.06 -7.85
C SER A 79 -4.38 11.82 -6.96
N ILE A 80 -5.60 11.40 -6.62
CA ILE A 80 -5.84 10.16 -5.86
C ILE A 80 -5.54 8.97 -6.76
N GLY A 81 -6.00 8.99 -8.01
CA GLY A 81 -5.73 7.93 -8.98
C GLY A 81 -4.25 7.74 -9.24
N MET A 82 -3.51 8.83 -9.48
CA MET A 82 -2.04 8.78 -9.63
C MET A 82 -1.35 8.16 -8.41
N ARG A 83 -1.84 8.45 -7.20
CA ARG A 83 -1.31 7.86 -5.97
C ARG A 83 -1.62 6.36 -5.87
N ILE A 84 -2.81 5.94 -6.27
CA ILE A 84 -3.20 4.53 -6.30
C ILE A 84 -2.31 3.75 -7.27
N GLU A 85 -2.12 4.25 -8.50
CA GLU A 85 -1.24 3.61 -9.49
C GLU A 85 0.19 3.48 -8.97
N SER A 86 0.75 4.56 -8.39
CA SER A 86 2.10 4.53 -7.81
C SER A 86 2.24 3.51 -6.68
N ILE A 87 1.16 3.18 -5.96
CA ILE A 87 1.17 2.16 -4.90
C ILE A 87 1.05 0.76 -5.52
N ILE A 88 0.22 0.58 -6.54
CA ILE A 88 0.10 -0.70 -7.26
C ILE A 88 1.45 -1.10 -7.87
N ASP A 89 2.20 -0.15 -8.42
CA ASP A 89 3.55 -0.37 -8.96
C ASP A 89 4.56 -0.91 -7.92
N ILE A 90 4.30 -0.77 -6.62
CA ILE A 90 5.15 -1.37 -5.56
C ILE A 90 5.02 -2.90 -5.56
N PHE A 91 3.88 -3.42 -6.01
CA PHE A 91 3.50 -4.82 -5.91
C PHE A 91 3.72 -5.64 -7.19
N ILE A 92 4.04 -4.98 -8.31
CA ILE A 92 4.32 -5.56 -9.63
C ILE A 92 5.84 -5.74 -9.81
#